data_AF-A0A9D9AEH2-F1
#
_entry.id   AF-A0A9D9AEH2-F1
#
_cell.length_a   1.000
_cell.length_b   1.000
_cell.length_c   1.000
_cell.angle_alpha   90.00
_cell.angle_beta   90.00
_cell.angle_gamma   90.00
#
_symmetry.space_group_name_H-M   'P 1'
#
loop_
_entity.id
_entity.type
_entity.pdbx_description
1 polymer ?
#
loop_
_entity_poly.entity_id
_entity_poly.type
_entity_poly.pdbx_seq_one_letter_code
_entity_poly.pdbx_strand_id
1 'polypeptide(L)'
;MAGTRRLPAMTTGPAALRGSSLLLGVAVLALAAGVAATDLGAADILDWLADTLGTAFLGLLGLLCGVAFWAWVRIVQNHPRRDFWLEAGLHAAAAVATLALTFTLLGISLGIGTLAHTELTPETVQPVIADLTEQFSLAFMTSVIGLPVSAGLRAALLLTDSAASPPDLPDPDESA
;
A
#
# COMPACT_ATOMS: atom_id res chain seq x y z
N MET A 1 -15.55 35.62 -36.84
CA MET A 1 -14.35 35.30 -36.03
C MET A 1 -14.69 34.15 -35.09
N ALA A 2 -14.41 32.91 -35.49
CA ALA A 2 -14.69 31.72 -34.70
C ALA A 2 -13.38 31.23 -34.08
N GLY A 3 -13.25 31.38 -32.75
CA GLY A 3 -12.11 30.90 -32.00
C GLY A 3 -12.18 29.39 -31.80
N THR A 4 -11.33 28.66 -32.52
CA THR A 4 -11.14 27.21 -32.32
C THR A 4 -10.52 26.97 -30.94
N ARG A 5 -11.34 26.50 -29.98
CA ARG A 5 -10.85 25.88 -28.74
C ARG A 5 -10.00 24.67 -29.10
N ARG A 6 -8.68 24.78 -28.96
CA ARG A 6 -7.77 23.64 -29.01
C ARG A 6 -7.97 22.84 -27.72
N LEU A 7 -8.58 21.67 -27.83
CA LEU A 7 -8.59 20.66 -26.77
C LEU A 7 -7.14 20.18 -26.55
N PRO A 8 -6.63 20.13 -25.30
CA PRO A 8 -5.32 19.56 -25.04
C PRO A 8 -5.36 18.04 -25.29
N ALA A 9 -4.46 17.59 -26.14
CA ALA A 9 -4.28 16.18 -26.46
C ALA A 9 -3.97 15.36 -25.20
N MET A 10 -4.72 14.28 -24.97
CA MET A 10 -4.39 13.25 -23.98
C MET A 10 -3.08 12.55 -24.38
N THR A 11 -1.95 13.06 -23.91
CA THR A 11 -0.66 12.34 -23.97
C THR A 11 -0.47 11.54 -22.68
N THR A 12 -1.34 10.57 -22.43
CA THR A 12 -1.30 9.66 -21.26
C THR A 12 -0.27 8.52 -21.40
N GLY A 13 0.47 8.44 -22.51
CA GLY A 13 1.37 7.33 -22.83
C GLY A 13 2.73 7.31 -22.09
N PRO A 14 3.60 8.33 -22.20
CA PRO A 14 4.97 8.23 -21.70
C PRO A 14 5.11 8.45 -20.19
N ALA A 15 4.19 9.20 -19.58
CA ALA A 15 4.17 9.44 -18.13
C ALA A 15 3.74 8.21 -17.32
N ALA A 16 2.80 7.42 -17.85
CA ALA A 16 2.33 6.19 -17.23
C ALA A 16 3.43 5.11 -17.21
N LEU A 17 4.22 5.01 -18.29
CA LEU A 17 5.35 4.08 -18.36
C LEU A 17 6.48 4.45 -17.38
N ARG A 18 6.77 5.74 -17.17
CA ARG A 18 7.80 6.17 -16.21
C ARG A 18 7.41 5.88 -14.77
N GLY A 19 6.16 6.16 -14.39
CA GLY A 19 5.63 5.85 -13.06
C GLY A 19 5.64 4.35 -12.76
N SER A 20 5.16 3.52 -13.69
CA SER A 20 5.19 2.06 -13.55
C SER A 20 6.60 1.49 -13.47
N SER A 21 7.57 2.05 -14.21
CA SER A 21 8.98 1.62 -14.10
C SER A 21 9.60 1.93 -12.73
N LEU A 22 9.21 3.04 -12.10
CA LEU A 22 9.72 3.43 -10.78
C LEU A 22 9.11 2.54 -9.67
N LEU A 23 7.82 2.20 -9.77
CA LEU A 23 7.19 1.19 -8.90
C LEU A 23 7.91 -0.14 -8.99
N LEU A 24 8.08 -0.63 -10.21
CA LEU A 24 8.70 -1.91 -10.45
C LEU A 24 10.15 -1.89 -9.96
N GLY A 25 10.87 -0.79 -10.16
CA GLY A 25 12.22 -0.58 -9.63
C GLY A 25 12.28 -0.64 -8.10
N VAL A 26 11.40 0.09 -7.41
CA VAL A 26 11.32 0.06 -5.92
C VAL A 26 10.95 -1.33 -5.43
N ALA A 27 9.99 -1.99 -6.07
CA ALA A 27 9.57 -3.35 -5.71
C ALA A 27 10.72 -4.36 -5.92
N VAL A 28 11.45 -4.27 -7.04
CA VAL A 28 12.62 -5.11 -7.32
C VAL A 28 13.75 -4.85 -6.32
N LEU A 29 14.01 -3.59 -5.96
CA LEU A 29 15.04 -3.25 -4.97
C LEU A 29 14.67 -3.76 -3.57
N ALA A 30 13.41 -3.64 -3.18
CA ALA A 30 12.92 -4.19 -1.91
C ALA A 30 13.06 -5.72 -1.88
N LEU A 31 12.69 -6.39 -2.97
CA LEU A 31 12.84 -7.84 -3.10
C LEU A 31 14.31 -8.27 -3.06
N ALA A 32 15.18 -7.55 -3.77
CA ALA A 32 16.62 -7.81 -3.75
C ALA A 32 17.24 -7.61 -2.36
N ALA A 33 16.81 -6.59 -1.62
CA ALA A 33 17.23 -6.38 -0.24
C ALA A 33 16.75 -7.53 0.67
N GLY A 34 15.53 -8.04 0.45
CA GLY A 34 15.01 -9.22 1.14
C GLY A 34 15.86 -10.47 0.90
N VAL A 35 16.19 -10.75 -0.37
CA VAL A 35 17.10 -11.86 -0.75
C VAL A 35 18.46 -11.72 -0.06
N ALA A 36 19.04 -10.52 -0.09
CA ALA A 36 20.35 -10.27 0.53
C ALA A 36 20.34 -10.40 2.07
N ALA A 37 19.19 -10.19 2.72
CA ALA A 37 19.08 -10.22 4.17
C ALA A 37 18.70 -11.61 4.73
N THR A 38 18.07 -12.47 3.93
CA THR A 38 17.47 -13.74 4.39
C THR A 38 18.14 -14.98 3.84
N ASP A 39 19.08 -14.85 2.89
CA ASP A 39 19.67 -15.94 2.10
C ASP A 39 18.63 -16.79 1.33
N LEU A 40 17.35 -16.37 1.30
CA LEU A 40 16.27 -17.00 0.56
C LEU A 40 16.25 -16.53 -0.90
N GLY A 41 15.83 -17.41 -1.80
CA GLY A 41 15.54 -17.01 -3.18
C GLY A 41 14.37 -16.03 -3.24
N ALA A 42 14.36 -15.19 -4.28
CA ALA A 42 13.27 -14.23 -4.49
C ALA A 42 11.89 -14.91 -4.61
N ALA A 43 11.84 -16.10 -5.20
CA ALA A 43 10.63 -16.91 -5.29
C ALA A 43 10.20 -17.41 -3.90
N ASP A 44 11.15 -17.91 -3.09
CA ASP A 44 10.87 -18.41 -1.74
C ASP A 44 10.30 -17.31 -0.83
N ILE A 45 10.77 -16.07 -0.99
CA ILE A 45 10.21 -14.90 -0.28
C ILE A 45 8.78 -14.62 -0.71
N LEU A 46 8.48 -14.70 -2.00
CA LEU A 46 7.12 -14.49 -2.52
C LEU A 46 6.17 -15.59 -2.04
N ASP A 47 6.62 -16.85 -2.07
CA ASP A 47 5.85 -18.00 -1.60
C ASP A 47 5.58 -17.86 -0.09
N TRP A 48 6.59 -17.53 0.71
CA TRP A 48 6.40 -17.25 2.13
C TRP A 48 5.40 -16.12 2.41
N LEU A 49 5.46 -15.03 1.62
CA LEU A 49 4.51 -13.93 1.72
C LEU A 49 3.09 -14.38 1.38
N ALA A 50 2.93 -15.19 0.32
CA ALA A 50 1.64 -15.70 -0.11
C ALA A 50 1.04 -16.65 0.94
N ASP A 51 1.86 -17.53 1.52
CA ASP A 51 1.44 -18.48 2.55
C ASP A 51 1.12 -17.76 3.87
N THR A 52 1.92 -16.76 4.25
CA THR A 52 1.74 -16.07 5.54
C THR A 52 0.64 -15.00 5.50
N LEU A 53 0.61 -14.14 4.47
CA LEU A 53 -0.32 -13.01 4.41
C LEU A 53 -1.62 -13.36 3.68
N GLY A 54 -1.61 -14.40 2.85
CA GLY A 54 -2.72 -14.76 1.98
C GLY A 54 -2.73 -13.95 0.68
N THR A 55 -3.02 -14.65 -0.42
CA THR A 55 -3.04 -14.07 -1.77
C THR A 55 -4.05 -12.94 -1.95
N ALA A 56 -5.22 -13.02 -1.29
CA ALA A 56 -6.24 -11.99 -1.34
C ALA A 56 -5.76 -10.66 -0.71
N PHE A 57 -5.10 -10.74 0.44
CA PHE A 57 -4.52 -9.56 1.09
C PHE A 57 -3.46 -8.92 0.20
N LEU A 58 -2.54 -9.72 -0.34
CA LEU A 58 -1.48 -9.22 -1.22
C LEU A 58 -2.02 -8.58 -2.49
N GLY A 59 -3.04 -9.17 -3.09
CA GLY A 59 -3.70 -8.61 -4.28
C GLY A 59 -4.33 -7.25 -4.02
N LEU A 60 -5.11 -7.12 -2.93
CA LEU A 60 -5.73 -5.84 -2.57
C LEU A 60 -4.69 -4.81 -2.11
N LEU A 61 -3.69 -5.22 -1.33
CA LEU A 61 -2.60 -4.35 -0.91
C LEU A 61 -1.84 -3.81 -2.11
N GLY A 62 -1.46 -4.68 -3.05
CA GLY A 62 -0.78 -4.29 -4.29
C GLY A 62 -1.61 -3.32 -5.13
N LEU A 63 -2.91 -3.56 -5.26
CA LEU A 63 -3.82 -2.65 -5.95
C LEU A 63 -3.85 -1.25 -5.30
N LEU A 64 -4.03 -1.18 -3.98
CA LEU A 64 -4.09 0.09 -3.26
C LEU A 64 -2.76 0.84 -3.27
N CYS A 65 -1.64 0.13 -3.08
CA CYS A 65 -0.29 0.69 -3.24
C CYS A 65 -0.09 1.23 -4.66
N GLY A 66 -0.57 0.50 -5.68
CA GLY A 66 -0.53 0.94 -7.08
C GLY A 66 -1.31 2.24 -7.31
N VAL A 67 -2.51 2.38 -6.73
CA VAL A 67 -3.30 3.62 -6.81
C VAL A 67 -2.59 4.77 -6.10
N ALA A 68 -2.10 4.57 -4.87
CA ALA A 68 -1.40 5.59 -4.10
C ALA A 68 -0.14 6.08 -4.81
N PHE A 69 0.61 5.16 -5.41
CA PHE A 69 1.79 5.51 -6.19
C PHE A 69 1.44 6.18 -7.51
N TRP A 70 0.38 5.74 -8.19
CA TRP A 70 -0.03 6.41 -9.42
C TRP A 70 -0.41 7.86 -9.15
N ALA A 71 -1.14 8.11 -8.05
CA ALA A 71 -1.40 9.45 -7.54
C ALA A 71 -0.12 10.23 -7.25
N TRP A 72 0.84 9.63 -6.53
CA TRP A 72 2.15 10.22 -6.28
C TRP A 72 2.84 10.76 -7.54
N VAL A 73 2.91 9.92 -8.57
CA VAL A 73 3.58 10.25 -9.83
C VAL A 73 2.91 11.46 -10.49
N ARG A 74 1.59 11.60 -10.36
CA ARG A 74 0.84 12.75 -10.89
C ARG A 74 1.12 14.03 -10.10
N ILE A 75 1.37 13.92 -8.79
CA ILE A 75 1.79 15.05 -7.95
C ILE A 75 3.19 15.52 -8.35
N VAL A 76 4.16 14.60 -8.48
CA VAL A 76 5.54 14.92 -8.90
C VAL A 76 5.58 15.56 -10.30
N GLN A 77 4.68 15.16 -11.19
CA GLN A 77 4.56 15.75 -12.53
C GLN A 77 3.84 17.10 -12.56
N ASN A 78 3.50 17.66 -11.39
CA ASN A 78 2.78 18.94 -11.26
C ASN A 78 1.50 18.99 -12.10
N HIS A 79 0.72 17.90 -12.09
CA HIS A 79 -0.49 17.79 -12.88
C HIS A 79 -1.50 18.90 -12.50
N PRO A 80 -2.28 19.47 -13.45
CA PRO A 80 -3.25 20.56 -13.20
C PRO A 80 -4.36 20.28 -12.17
N ARG A 81 -4.44 19.06 -11.64
CA ARG A 81 -5.43 18.62 -10.64
C ARG A 81 -4.69 17.95 -9.48
N ARG A 82 -3.62 18.59 -9.00
CA ARG A 82 -2.73 18.04 -8.00
C ARG A 82 -3.49 17.67 -6.72
N ASP A 83 -4.36 18.55 -6.26
CA ASP A 83 -5.18 18.36 -5.05
C ASP A 83 -6.05 17.10 -5.15
N PHE A 84 -6.69 16.87 -6.29
CA PHE A 84 -7.46 15.65 -6.54
C PHE A 84 -6.59 14.39 -6.46
N TRP A 85 -5.38 14.43 -7.01
CA TRP A 85 -4.47 13.29 -6.94
C TRP A 85 -3.93 13.08 -5.51
N LEU A 86 -3.68 14.15 -4.76
CA LEU A 86 -3.32 14.06 -3.35
C LEU A 86 -4.44 13.39 -2.55
N GLU A 87 -5.68 13.85 -2.67
CA GLU A 87 -6.84 13.24 -2.00
C GLU A 87 -6.99 11.76 -2.38
N ALA A 88 -6.93 11.44 -3.68
CA ALA A 88 -7.01 10.06 -4.15
C ALA A 88 -5.89 9.17 -3.56
N GLY A 89 -4.66 9.67 -3.52
CA GLY A 89 -3.53 8.97 -2.91
C GLY A 89 -3.70 8.77 -1.40
N LEU A 90 -4.17 9.78 -0.69
CA LEU A 90 -4.42 9.71 0.75
C LEU A 90 -5.55 8.75 1.10
N HIS A 91 -6.61 8.71 0.27
CA HIS A 91 -7.68 7.72 0.41
C HIS A 91 -7.18 6.30 0.15
N ALA A 92 -6.34 6.09 -0.87
CA ALA A 92 -5.73 4.79 -1.13
C ALA A 92 -4.83 4.35 0.04
N ALA A 93 -4.01 5.25 0.57
CA ALA A 93 -3.16 4.95 1.72
C ALA A 93 -3.99 4.68 3.00
N ALA A 94 -5.08 5.40 3.24
CA ALA A 94 -6.01 5.11 4.32
C ALA A 94 -6.69 3.74 4.14
N ALA A 95 -7.08 3.39 2.92
CA ALA A 95 -7.64 2.08 2.60
C ALA A 95 -6.65 0.93 2.86
N VAL A 96 -5.34 1.15 2.70
CA VAL A 96 -4.32 0.15 3.10
C VAL A 96 -4.39 -0.15 4.59
N ALA A 97 -4.53 0.88 5.45
CA ALA A 97 -4.67 0.66 6.89
C ALA A 97 -5.98 -0.07 7.22
N THR A 98 -7.08 0.31 6.58
CA THR A 98 -8.36 -0.40 6.75
C THR A 98 -8.27 -1.85 6.33
N LEU A 99 -7.65 -2.14 5.18
CA LEU A 99 -7.43 -3.49 4.68
C LEU A 99 -6.62 -4.33 5.69
N ALA A 100 -5.54 -3.77 6.22
CA ALA A 100 -4.70 -4.41 7.23
C ALA A 100 -5.52 -4.81 8.46
N LEU A 101 -6.31 -3.88 9.00
CA LEU A 101 -7.18 -4.14 10.15
C LEU A 101 -8.27 -5.17 9.83
N THR A 102 -8.87 -5.11 8.64
CA THR A 102 -9.90 -6.09 8.23
C THR A 102 -9.33 -7.50 8.17
N PHE A 103 -8.16 -7.70 7.59
CA PHE A 103 -7.53 -9.03 7.53
C PHE A 103 -7.00 -9.48 8.88
N THR A 104 -6.55 -8.54 9.74
CA THR A 104 -6.22 -8.86 11.13
C THR A 104 -7.43 -9.39 11.88
N LEU A 105 -8.58 -8.72 11.76
CA LEU A 105 -9.83 -9.19 12.36
C LEU A 105 -10.30 -10.52 11.75
N LEU A 106 -10.11 -10.72 10.44
CA LEU A 106 -10.41 -11.98 9.77
C LEU A 106 -9.58 -13.13 10.34
N GLY A 107 -8.25 -12.98 10.44
CA GLY A 107 -7.38 -14.02 10.97
C GLY A 107 -7.69 -14.34 12.44
N ILE A 108 -7.97 -13.33 13.27
CA ILE A 108 -8.43 -13.56 14.65
C ILE A 108 -9.78 -14.27 14.68
N SER A 109 -10.72 -13.90 13.83
CA SER A 109 -12.05 -14.53 13.76
C SER A 109 -11.97 -15.99 13.33
N LEU A 110 -11.10 -16.32 12.37
CA LEU A 110 -10.83 -17.71 11.97
C LEU A 110 -10.21 -18.47 13.14
N GLY A 111 -9.23 -17.86 13.83
CA GLY A 111 -8.60 -18.38 15.05
C GLY A 111 -9.62 -18.84 16.09
N ILE A 112 -10.51 -17.92 16.47
CA ILE A 112 -11.57 -18.20 17.44
C ILE A 112 -12.55 -19.26 16.91
N GLY A 113 -12.87 -19.24 15.62
CA GLY A 113 -13.74 -20.22 14.98
C GLY A 113 -13.22 -21.66 15.11
N THR A 114 -11.92 -21.85 14.93
CA THR A 114 -11.23 -23.15 15.07
C THR A 114 -11.34 -23.69 16.50
N LEU A 115 -11.15 -22.82 17.51
CA LEU A 115 -11.32 -23.18 18.93
C LEU A 115 -12.75 -23.56 19.28
N ALA A 116 -13.74 -22.91 18.65
CA ALA A 116 -15.15 -23.14 18.97
C ALA A 116 -15.70 -24.50 18.45
N HIS A 117 -15.06 -25.10 17.44
CA HIS A 117 -15.54 -26.32 16.78
C HIS A 117 -14.70 -27.56 17.05
N THR A 118 -13.60 -27.45 17.79
CA THR A 118 -12.67 -28.57 18.03
C THR A 118 -12.63 -28.95 19.50
N GLU A 119 -12.93 -30.21 19.82
CA GLU A 119 -12.72 -30.74 21.17
C GLU A 119 -11.21 -30.86 21.45
N LEU A 120 -10.77 -30.26 22.56
CA LEU A 120 -9.37 -30.27 22.97
C LEU A 120 -9.07 -31.57 23.75
N THR A 121 -8.49 -32.55 23.08
CA THR A 121 -7.98 -33.79 23.66
C THR A 121 -6.46 -33.86 23.50
N PRO A 122 -5.75 -34.71 24.26
CA PRO A 122 -4.30 -34.86 24.12
C PRO A 122 -3.82 -35.14 22.69
N GLU A 123 -4.67 -35.74 21.86
CA GLU A 123 -4.41 -36.08 20.46
C GLU A 123 -4.65 -34.90 19.50
N THR A 124 -5.60 -34.00 19.82
CA THR A 124 -6.00 -32.87 18.94
C THR A 124 -5.35 -31.54 19.31
N VAL A 125 -4.80 -31.39 20.51
CA VAL A 125 -4.22 -30.12 20.98
C VAL A 125 -3.07 -29.63 20.09
N GLN A 126 -2.17 -30.52 19.66
CA GLN A 126 -1.03 -30.12 18.82
C GLN A 126 -1.44 -29.59 17.44
N PRO A 127 -2.29 -30.29 16.65
CA PRO A 127 -2.74 -29.75 15.37
C PRO A 127 -3.56 -28.46 15.54
N VAL A 128 -4.38 -28.35 16.60
CA VAL A 128 -5.13 -27.11 16.87
C VAL A 128 -4.18 -25.93 17.14
N ILE A 129 -3.11 -26.12 17.91
CA ILE A 129 -2.13 -25.06 18.15
C ILE A 129 -1.44 -24.63 16.85
N ALA A 130 -1.12 -25.58 15.96
CA ALA A 130 -0.52 -25.27 14.66
C ALA A 130 -1.47 -24.42 13.79
N ASP A 131 -2.73 -24.82 13.66
CA ASP A 131 -3.74 -24.10 12.88
C ASP A 131 -3.98 -22.68 13.43
N LEU A 132 -4.04 -22.54 14.76
CA LEU A 132 -4.17 -21.24 15.42
C LEU A 132 -2.95 -20.35 15.19
N THR A 133 -1.76 -20.94 15.19
CA THR A 133 -0.52 -20.20 14.93
C THR A 133 -0.52 -19.65 13.51
N GLU A 134 -1.00 -20.40 12.53
CA GLU A 134 -1.13 -19.94 11.13
C GLU A 134 -2.14 -18.79 11.01
N GLN A 135 -3.34 -18.94 11.59
CA GLN A 135 -4.41 -17.94 11.53
C GLN A 135 -4.03 -16.64 12.25
N PHE A 136 -3.34 -16.74 13.39
CA PHE A 136 -2.80 -15.58 14.09
C PHE A 136 -1.58 -14.99 13.41
N SER A 137 -0.71 -15.80 12.80
CA SER A 137 0.42 -15.30 12.00
C SER A 137 -0.10 -14.40 10.87
N LEU A 138 -1.10 -14.85 10.12
CA LEU A 138 -1.79 -14.02 9.13
C LEU A 138 -2.28 -12.72 9.78
N ALA A 139 -3.03 -12.82 10.88
CA ALA A 139 -3.62 -11.66 11.52
C ALA A 139 -2.58 -10.60 11.95
N PHE A 140 -1.48 -11.03 12.56
CA PHE A 140 -0.43 -10.13 13.02
C PHE A 140 0.37 -9.56 11.86
N MET A 141 0.76 -10.41 10.89
CA MET A 141 1.61 -10.00 9.77
C MET A 141 0.92 -9.00 8.84
N THR A 142 -0.39 -9.10 8.62
CA THR A 142 -1.12 -8.10 7.81
C THR A 142 -1.10 -6.71 8.42
N SER A 143 -1.15 -6.58 9.76
CA SER A 143 -1.03 -5.29 10.45
C SER A 143 0.43 -4.82 10.57
N VAL A 144 1.36 -5.72 10.88
CA VAL A 144 2.80 -5.42 10.97
C VAL A 144 3.34 -4.86 9.65
N ILE A 145 2.82 -5.34 8.51
CA ILE A 145 3.23 -4.85 7.20
C ILE A 145 2.31 -3.71 6.73
N GLY A 146 1.00 -3.89 6.80
CA GLY A 146 0.03 -2.97 6.20
C GLY A 146 -0.01 -1.59 6.86
N LEU A 147 0.10 -1.51 8.20
CA LEU A 147 0.03 -0.21 8.89
C LEU A 147 1.27 0.66 8.61
N PRO A 148 2.52 0.14 8.68
CA PRO A 148 3.68 0.92 8.26
C PRO A 148 3.64 1.32 6.79
N VAL A 149 3.17 0.45 5.90
CA VAL A 149 3.01 0.78 4.47
C VAL A 149 2.02 1.94 4.29
N SER A 150 0.87 1.89 4.96
CA SER A 150 -0.10 2.99 4.95
C SER A 150 0.51 4.30 5.43
N ALA A 151 1.20 4.28 6.58
CA ALA A 151 1.86 5.47 7.14
C ALA A 151 2.94 6.02 6.20
N GLY A 152 3.77 5.14 5.63
CA GLY A 152 4.81 5.49 4.67
C GLY A 152 4.24 6.16 3.42
N LEU A 153 3.20 5.57 2.81
CA LEU A 153 2.52 6.15 1.65
C LEU A 153 1.95 7.54 1.95
N ARG A 154 1.27 7.70 3.10
CA ARG A 154 0.73 9.00 3.53
C ARG A 154 1.82 10.05 3.72
N ALA A 155 2.85 9.71 4.50
CA ALA A 155 3.94 10.63 4.81
C ALA A 155 4.59 11.12 3.53
N ALA A 156 4.88 10.18 2.65
CA ALA A 156 5.56 10.47 1.42
C ALA A 156 4.65 11.41 0.54
N LEU A 157 3.34 11.15 0.41
CA LEU A 157 2.43 11.95 -0.43
C LEU A 157 2.35 13.40 0.05
N LEU A 158 2.21 13.57 1.36
CA LEU A 158 2.12 14.89 2.00
C LEU A 158 3.44 15.68 1.89
N LEU A 159 4.57 15.02 2.12
CA LEU A 159 5.89 15.66 2.03
C LEU A 159 6.18 16.13 0.60
N THR A 160 5.78 15.35 -0.40
CA THR A 160 5.98 15.70 -1.82
C THR A 160 5.10 16.86 -2.26
N ASP A 161 3.83 16.86 -1.86
CA ASP A 161 2.92 17.98 -2.17
C ASP A 161 3.35 19.27 -1.46
N SER A 162 3.79 19.17 -0.20
CA SER A 162 4.34 20.29 0.56
C SER A 162 5.60 20.86 -0.11
N ALA A 163 6.52 20.00 -0.56
CA ALA A 163 7.73 20.43 -1.27
C ALA A 163 7.43 21.07 -2.64
N ALA A 164 6.30 20.75 -3.26
CA ALA A 164 5.87 21.29 -4.54
C ALA A 164 5.09 22.62 -4.42
N SER A 165 4.76 23.06 -3.20
CA SER A 165 4.05 24.31 -2.93
C SER A 165 5.05 25.37 -2.43
N PRO A 166 5.22 26.52 -3.11
CA PRO A 166 6.09 27.58 -2.61
C PRO A 166 5.57 28.11 -1.26
N PRO A 167 6.45 28.59 -0.37
CA PRO A 167 6.03 29.14 0.92
C PRO A 167 5.08 30.32 0.70
N ASP A 168 3.98 30.32 1.46
CA ASP A 168 3.04 31.43 1.53
C ASP A 168 3.77 32.60 2.21
N LEU A 169 4.36 33.49 1.40
CA LEU A 169 4.92 34.73 1.91
C LEU A 169 3.73 35.65 2.22
N PRO A 170 3.66 36.24 3.42
CA PRO A 170 2.59 37.17 3.76
C PRO A 170 2.51 38.26 2.70
N ASP A 171 1.30 38.54 2.22
CA ASP A 171 1.05 39.60 1.26
C ASP A 171 1.54 40.92 1.90
N PRO A 172 2.37 41.72 1.20
CA PRO A 172 2.91 42.95 1.77
C PRO A 172 1.84 43.94 2.25
N ASP A 173 0.60 43.77 1.80
CA ASP A 173 -0.56 44.60 2.15
C ASP A 173 -1.23 44.27 3.50
N GLU A 174 -0.84 43.19 4.19
CA GLU A 174 -1.38 42.85 5.52
C GLU A 174 -0.61 43.51 6.69
N SER A 175 0.39 44.35 6.37
CA SER A 175 1.28 45.01 7.35
C SER A 175 1.12 46.54 7.46
N ALA A 176 0.03 47.10 6.93
CA ALA A 176 -0.25 48.55 6.95
C ALA A 176 -1.38 48.93 7.93
#